data_AF-A0AAD5BYA8-F1
#
_entry.id   AF-A0AAD5BYA8-F1
#
_cell.length_a   1.000
_cell.length_b   1.000
_cell.length_c   1.000
_cell.angle_alpha   90.00
_cell.angle_beta   90.00
_cell.angle_gamma   90.00
#
_symmetry.space_group_name_H-M   'P 1'
#
loop_
_entity.id
_entity.type
_entity.pdbx_description
1 polymer ?
#
loop_
_entity_poly.entity_id
_entity_poly.type
_entity_poly.pdbx_seq_one_letter_code
_entity_poly.pdbx_strand_id
1 'polypeptide(L)'
;AEAIRKILGQDSSRKKREDKLKKRQEELAQEKAANAKMLAPSTIRTVMGPSGTTVAFAEDIGLPHIFDPKPTNYPPPREKCAGPSCTNPYKYRDSKSNLPLCSLQCYKAIHARMQSEANP
;
A
#
# COMPACT_ATOMS: atom_id res chain seq x y z
N ALA A 1 41.62 -23.14 41.01
CA ALA A 1 40.69 -23.34 39.88
C ALA A 1 40.48 -22.02 39.10
N GLU A 2 41.42 -21.67 38.22
CA GLU A 2 41.38 -20.41 37.46
C GLU A 2 40.70 -20.55 36.09
N ALA A 3 40.90 -21.70 35.42
CA ALA A 3 40.28 -22.02 34.13
C ALA A 3 38.74 -22.03 34.16
N ILE A 4 38.15 -22.49 35.27
CA ILE A 4 36.69 -22.54 35.48
C ILE A 4 36.09 -21.13 35.51
N ARG A 5 36.76 -20.16 36.14
CA ARG A 5 36.30 -18.75 36.21
C ARG A 5 36.30 -18.06 34.84
N LYS A 6 37.26 -18.43 33.99
CA LYS A 6 37.41 -17.93 32.62
C LYS A 6 36.31 -18.44 31.68
N ILE A 7 35.87 -19.70 31.87
CA ILE A 7 34.76 -20.31 31.12
C ILE A 7 33.40 -19.77 31.59
N LEU A 8 33.19 -19.62 32.90
CA LEU A 8 31.96 -19.05 33.49
C LEU A 8 31.82 -17.52 33.32
N GLY A 9 32.79 -16.86 32.69
CA GLY A 9 32.73 -15.41 32.44
C GLY A 9 32.78 -14.56 33.73
N GLN A 10 33.34 -15.09 34.82
CA GLN A 10 33.48 -14.40 36.11
C GLN A 10 34.65 -13.40 36.15
N ASP A 11 35.28 -13.10 35.01
CA ASP A 11 36.24 -12.01 34.87
C ASP A 11 35.52 -10.66 35.01
N SER A 12 35.73 -10.00 36.16
CA SER A 12 35.13 -8.70 36.50
C SER A 12 35.42 -7.61 35.47
N SER A 13 36.54 -7.72 34.74
CA SER A 13 36.94 -6.81 33.66
C SER A 13 36.07 -6.94 32.40
N ARG A 14 35.69 -8.17 32.02
CA ARG A 14 34.82 -8.44 30.86
C ARG A 14 33.40 -7.98 31.13
N LYS A 15 32.87 -8.32 32.32
CA LYS A 15 31.54 -7.84 32.76
C LYS A 15 31.45 -6.32 32.79
N LYS A 16 32.49 -5.64 33.31
CA LYS A 16 32.56 -4.17 33.31
C LYS A 16 32.62 -3.54 31.91
N ARG A 17 33.17 -4.25 30.90
CA ARG A 17 33.20 -3.79 29.50
C ARG A 17 31.83 -3.94 28.84
N GLU A 18 31.16 -5.07 29.07
CA GLU A 18 29.80 -5.34 28.59
C GLU A 18 28.79 -4.34 29.20
N ASP A 19 28.87 -4.09 30.50
CA ASP A 19 28.01 -3.11 31.19
C ASP A 19 28.23 -1.68 30.65
N LYS A 20 29.48 -1.28 30.36
CA LYS A 20 29.77 0.03 29.73
C LYS A 20 29.19 0.14 28.33
N LEU A 21 29.26 -0.93 27.54
CA LEU A 21 28.71 -0.95 26.19
C LEU A 21 27.18 -0.84 26.22
N LYS A 22 26.55 -1.63 27.10
CA LYS A 22 25.10 -1.62 27.29
C LYS A 22 24.60 -0.26 27.75
N LYS A 23 25.28 0.35 28.72
CA LYS A 23 24.95 1.71 29.20
C LYS A 23 25.05 2.76 28.09
N ARG A 24 26.10 2.71 27.26
CA ARG A 24 26.23 3.61 26.10
C ARG A 24 25.10 3.40 25.09
N GLN A 25 24.68 2.15 24.88
CA GLN A 25 23.61 1.81 23.95
C GLN A 25 22.24 2.28 24.46
N GLU A 26 22.01 2.15 25.77
CA GLU A 26 20.82 2.69 26.46
C GLU A 26 20.80 4.22 26.43
N GLU A 27 21.92 4.89 26.70
CA GLU A 27 22.04 6.36 26.60
C GLU A 27 21.73 6.85 25.18
N LEU A 28 22.28 6.19 24.15
CA LEU A 28 21.97 6.50 22.75
C LEU A 28 20.49 6.27 22.43
N ALA A 29 19.89 5.20 22.93
CA ALA A 29 18.46 4.93 22.73
C ALA A 29 17.59 5.98 23.43
N GLN A 30 17.98 6.41 24.63
CA GLN A 30 17.28 7.41 25.41
C GLN A 30 17.39 8.80 24.77
N GLU A 31 18.56 9.17 24.26
CA GLU A 31 18.77 10.40 23.48
C GLU A 31 17.91 10.39 22.20
N LYS A 32 17.88 9.25 21.49
CA LYS A 32 17.04 9.10 20.29
C LYS A 32 15.55 9.23 20.60
N ALA A 33 15.10 8.66 21.71
CA ALA A 33 13.73 8.76 22.18
C ALA A 33 13.36 10.18 22.64
N ALA A 34 14.28 10.87 23.32
CA ALA A 34 14.10 12.27 23.71
C ALA A 34 14.06 13.19 22.47
N ASN A 35 14.95 12.98 21.51
CA ASN A 35 14.96 13.70 20.25
C ASN A 35 13.67 13.45 19.44
N ALA A 36 13.16 12.21 19.43
CA ALA A 36 11.86 11.89 18.84
C ALA A 36 10.70 12.66 19.48
N LYS A 37 10.73 12.88 20.80
CA LYS A 37 9.73 13.69 21.52
C LYS A 37 9.88 15.20 21.31
N MET A 38 11.10 15.67 21.01
CA MET A 38 11.37 17.08 20.71
C MET A 38 11.09 17.45 19.26
N LEU A 39 11.08 16.48 18.35
CA LEU A 39 10.68 16.69 16.97
C LEU A 39 9.21 17.05 16.92
N ALA A 40 8.90 18.12 16.19
CA ALA A 40 7.54 18.62 16.09
C ALA A 40 6.62 17.53 15.51
N PRO A 41 5.39 17.38 16.04
CA PRO A 41 4.32 16.69 15.32
C PRO A 41 4.23 17.30 13.91
N SER A 42 3.91 16.49 12.91
CA SER A 42 3.87 16.85 11.49
C SER A 42 5.20 16.84 10.69
N THR A 43 6.24 16.09 11.11
CA THR A 43 7.52 16.05 10.37
C THR A 43 7.75 14.71 9.63
N ILE A 44 8.22 14.77 8.38
CA ILE A 44 8.70 13.60 7.61
C ILE A 44 10.24 13.60 7.61
N ARG A 45 10.86 12.45 7.92
CA ARG A 45 12.32 12.31 7.99
C ARG A 45 12.85 11.37 6.92
N THR A 46 13.92 11.75 6.25
CA THR A 46 14.63 10.92 5.27
C THR A 46 16.05 10.65 5.77
N VAL A 47 16.43 9.38 5.87
CA VAL A 47 17.80 8.93 6.17
C VAL A 47 18.33 8.17 4.97
N MET A 48 19.39 8.69 4.35
CA MET A 48 20.07 8.05 3.22
C MET A 48 21.36 7.41 3.70
N GLY A 49 21.56 6.13 3.40
CA GLY A 49 22.77 5.39 3.74
C GLY A 49 23.17 4.41 2.64
N PRO A 50 24.36 3.78 2.74
CA PRO A 50 24.85 2.82 1.75
C PRO A 50 23.97 1.57 1.62
N SER A 51 23.21 1.23 2.66
CA SER A 51 22.22 0.13 2.65
C SER A 51 20.86 0.51 2.08
N GLY A 52 20.64 1.79 1.76
CA GLY A 52 19.39 2.30 1.20
C GLY A 52 18.87 3.56 1.89
N THR A 53 17.69 3.99 1.46
CA THR A 53 17.01 5.18 1.96
C THR A 53 15.78 4.80 2.77
N THR A 54 15.66 5.32 3.98
CA THR A 54 14.50 5.14 4.86
C THR A 54 13.75 6.46 5.00
N VAL A 55 12.45 6.45 4.71
CA VAL A 55 11.54 7.58 4.94
C VAL A 55 10.61 7.23 6.09
N ALA A 56 10.60 8.06 7.13
CA ALA A 56 9.78 7.89 8.32
C ALA A 56 8.73 9.01 8.40
N PHE A 57 7.47 8.61 8.61
CA PHE A 57 6.33 9.51 8.79
C PHE A 57 5.99 9.59 10.28
N ALA A 58 5.62 10.78 10.77
CA ALA A 58 5.17 10.95 12.14
C ALA A 58 3.80 10.28 12.36
N GLU A 59 3.56 9.81 13.58
CA GLU A 59 2.37 9.02 13.93
C GLU A 59 1.06 9.83 13.77
N ASP A 60 1.11 11.15 13.97
CA ASP A 60 -0.01 12.06 13.83
C ASP A 60 -0.41 12.31 12.36
N ILE A 61 0.52 12.18 11.41
CA ILE A 61 0.24 12.31 9.97
C ILE A 61 -0.22 10.97 9.38
N GLY A 62 0.29 9.87 9.93
CA GLY A 62 0.08 8.54 9.37
C GLY A 62 0.83 8.31 8.05
N LEU A 63 0.51 7.21 7.37
CA LEU A 63 1.12 6.84 6.10
C LEU A 63 0.31 7.45 4.92
N PRO A 64 0.95 8.02 3.90
CA PRO A 64 0.22 8.60 2.77
C PRO A 64 -0.57 7.54 1.98
N HIS A 65 -1.74 7.93 1.46
CA HIS A 65 -2.63 7.06 0.67
C HIS A 65 -2.00 6.43 -0.59
N ILE A 66 -0.83 6.90 -1.03
CA ILE A 66 -0.08 6.27 -2.13
C ILE A 66 0.37 4.84 -1.80
N PHE A 67 0.50 4.52 -0.50
CA PHE A 67 0.83 3.19 0.00
C PHE A 67 -0.39 2.31 0.20
N ASP A 68 -1.60 2.86 0.05
CA ASP A 68 -2.81 2.07 0.17
C ASP A 68 -2.80 0.97 -0.91
N PRO A 69 -3.13 -0.27 -0.53
CA PRO A 69 -3.22 -1.36 -1.50
C PRO A 69 -4.32 -1.01 -2.49
N LYS A 70 -3.93 -0.74 -3.74
CA LYS A 70 -4.91 -0.55 -4.81
C LYS A 70 -5.58 -1.89 -5.07
N PRO A 71 -6.93 -1.97 -5.13
CA PRO A 71 -7.58 -3.18 -5.57
C PRO A 71 -7.07 -3.52 -6.97
N THR A 72 -6.45 -4.69 -7.12
CA THR A 72 -5.93 -5.18 -8.39
C THR A 72 -7.11 -5.66 -9.26
N ASN A 73 -7.91 -4.71 -9.75
CA ASN A 73 -8.99 -4.95 -10.71
C ASN A 73 -8.58 -4.46 -12.11
N TYR A 74 -7.32 -4.73 -12.48
CA TYR A 74 -6.82 -4.43 -13.81
C TYR A 74 -6.63 -5.72 -14.62
N PRO A 75 -7.20 -5.82 -15.83
CA PRO A 75 -8.09 -4.84 -16.47
C PRO A 75 -9.50 -4.85 -15.84
N PRO A 76 -10.22 -3.72 -15.84
CA PRO A 76 -11.62 -3.68 -15.39
C PRO A 76 -12.47 -4.73 -16.11
N PRO A 77 -13.48 -5.34 -15.45
CA PRO A 77 -14.41 -6.23 -16.13
C PRO A 77 -15.03 -5.54 -17.33
N ARG A 78 -15.07 -6.24 -18.48
CA ARG A 78 -15.67 -5.68 -19.70
C ARG A 78 -17.15 -5.40 -19.45
N GLU A 79 -17.61 -4.24 -19.92
CA GLU A 79 -19.02 -3.86 -19.90
C GLU A 79 -19.89 -4.91 -20.63
N LYS A 80 -21.09 -5.15 -20.15
CA LYS A 80 -22.02 -6.11 -20.76
C LYS A 80 -22.79 -5.46 -21.90
N CYS A 81 -23.24 -6.28 -22.85
CA CYS A 81 -24.13 -5.87 -23.93
C CYS A 81 -25.45 -5.34 -23.38
N ALA A 82 -25.94 -4.23 -23.93
CA ALA A 82 -27.24 -3.63 -23.63
C ALA A 82 -28.43 -4.34 -24.34
N GLY A 83 -28.16 -5.40 -25.10
CA GLY A 83 -29.20 -6.18 -25.77
C GLY A 83 -30.16 -6.81 -24.74
N PRO A 84 -31.45 -6.93 -25.06
CA PRO A 84 -32.43 -7.50 -24.14
C PRO A 84 -32.03 -8.94 -23.78
N SER A 85 -31.97 -9.24 -22.48
CA SER A 85 -31.56 -10.53 -21.93
C SER A 85 -30.15 -10.97 -22.34
N CYS A 86 -29.29 -10.05 -22.79
CA CYS A 86 -27.92 -10.37 -23.18
C CYS A 86 -26.95 -10.19 -22.00
N THR A 87 -26.12 -11.20 -21.75
CA THR A 87 -25.08 -11.18 -20.70
C THR A 87 -23.67 -11.17 -21.27
N ASN A 88 -23.53 -11.17 -22.59
CA ASN A 88 -22.25 -11.22 -23.27
C ASN A 88 -21.45 -9.92 -23.08
N PRO A 89 -20.10 -9.99 -23.06
CA PRO A 89 -19.26 -8.81 -23.13
C PRO A 89 -19.51 -8.00 -24.40
N TYR A 90 -19.44 -6.67 -24.29
CA TYR A 90 -19.58 -5.80 -25.46
C TYR A 90 -18.42 -5.99 -26.46
N LYS A 91 -18.72 -5.77 -27.74
CA LYS A 91 -17.75 -5.79 -28.85
C LYS A 91 -17.58 -4.42 -29.49
N TYR A 92 -18.67 -3.68 -29.65
CA TYR A 92 -18.68 -2.33 -30.24
C TYR A 92 -19.71 -1.46 -29.51
N ARG A 93 -19.64 -0.14 -29.71
CA ARG A 93 -20.70 0.80 -29.32
C ARG A 93 -21.45 1.25 -30.55
N ASP A 94 -22.78 1.27 -30.47
CA ASP A 94 -23.59 1.87 -31.52
C ASP A 94 -23.36 3.40 -31.53
N SER A 95 -23.07 3.97 -32.69
CA SER A 95 -22.76 5.40 -32.81
C SER A 95 -23.97 6.30 -32.52
N LYS A 96 -25.19 5.81 -32.70
CA LYS A 96 -26.42 6.58 -32.48
C LYS A 96 -26.87 6.54 -31.02
N SER A 97 -26.98 5.33 -30.45
CA SER A 97 -27.44 5.16 -29.06
C SER A 97 -26.32 5.21 -28.02
N ASN A 98 -25.05 5.18 -28.43
CA ASN A 98 -23.89 5.00 -27.57
C ASN A 98 -23.91 3.72 -26.70
N LEU A 99 -24.83 2.78 -26.97
CA LEU A 99 -24.98 1.58 -26.15
C LEU A 99 -23.95 0.50 -26.49
N PRO A 100 -23.42 -0.22 -25.49
CA PRO A 100 -22.51 -1.35 -25.69
C PRO A 100 -23.24 -2.54 -26.31
N LEU A 101 -22.74 -3.09 -27.41
CA LEU A 101 -23.36 -4.18 -28.15
C LEU A 101 -22.39 -5.31 -28.49
N CYS A 102 -22.88 -6.54 -28.46
CA CYS A 102 -22.08 -7.73 -28.81
C CYS A 102 -22.36 -8.28 -30.22
N SER A 103 -23.53 -7.98 -30.81
CA SER A 103 -23.98 -8.53 -32.10
C SER A 103 -25.04 -7.66 -32.78
N LEU A 104 -25.19 -7.85 -34.10
CA LEU A 104 -26.22 -7.18 -34.90
C LEU A 104 -27.66 -7.54 -34.47
N GLN A 105 -27.86 -8.72 -33.87
CA GLN A 105 -29.18 -9.09 -33.32
C GLN A 105 -29.55 -8.17 -32.15
N CYS A 106 -28.60 -7.89 -31.24
CA CYS A 106 -28.81 -6.97 -30.13
C CYS A 106 -29.01 -5.53 -30.64
N TYR A 107 -28.27 -5.12 -31.68
CA TYR A 107 -28.49 -3.83 -32.34
C TYR A 107 -29.94 -3.68 -32.84
N LYS A 108 -30.43 -4.65 -33.61
CA LYS A 108 -31.79 -4.61 -34.16
C LYS A 108 -32.86 -4.62 -33.07
N ALA A 109 -32.66 -5.41 -32.02
CA ALA A 109 -33.59 -5.50 -30.90
C ALA A 109 -33.72 -4.18 -30.13
N ILE A 110 -32.61 -3.47 -29.92
CA ILE A 110 -32.62 -2.14 -29.29
C ILE A 110 -33.29 -1.11 -30.20
N HIS A 111 -32.89 -1.05 -31.47
CA HIS A 111 -33.45 -0.07 -32.41
C HIS A 111 -34.95 -0.28 -32.66
N ALA A 112 -35.43 -1.53 -32.67
CA ALA A 112 -36.86 -1.83 -32.76
C ALA A 112 -37.63 -1.31 -31.54
N ARG A 113 -37.08 -1.44 -30.33
CA ARG A 113 -37.67 -0.90 -29.09
C ARG A 113 -37.70 0.63 -29.09
N MET A 114 -36.62 1.26 -29.51
CA MET A 114 -36.56 2.73 -29.62
C MET A 114 -37.59 3.26 -30.64
N GLN A 115 -37.83 2.53 -31.73
CA GLN A 115 -38.86 2.90 -32.72
C GLN A 115 -40.28 2.75 -32.18
N SER A 116 -40.55 1.70 -31.39
CA SER A 116 -41.87 1.55 -30.74
C SER A 116 -42.12 2.61 -29.66
N GLU A 117 -41.08 3.04 -28.94
CA GLU A 117 -41.22 4.10 -27.92
C GLU A 117 -41.38 5.49 -28.54
N ALA A 118 -40.85 5.71 -29.74
CA ALA A 118 -40.96 6.98 -30.47
C ALA A 118 -42.31 7.16 -31.21
N ASN A 119 -43.14 6.12 -31.29
CA ASN A 119 -44.40 6.15 -32.02
C ASN A 119 -45.52 5.54 -31.16
N PRO A 120 -46.08 6.30 -30.19
CA PRO A 120 -47.09 5.82 -29.26
C PRO A 120 -48.41 5.45 -29.94
#